data_AF-A0ABD0N2U4-F1
#
_entry.id   AF-A0ABD0N2U4-F1
#
_cell.length_a   1.000
_cell.length_b   1.000
_cell.length_c   1.000
_cell.angle_alpha   90.00
_cell.angle_beta   90.00
_cell.angle_gamma   90.00
#
_symmetry.space_group_name_H-M   'P 1'
#
loop_
_entity.id
_entity.type
_entity.pdbx_description
1 polymer ?
#
loop_
_entity_poly.entity_id
_entity_poly.type
_entity_poly.pdbx_seq_one_letter_code
_entity_poly.pdbx_strand_id
1 'polypeptide(L)'
;YLVLFNPVEQERLCLVTVLVNSARVRVLTEDGQTLPVQLSAHGEVYQASFMARLPALGLAVFHLYDSADSPMTLRSDTLLRIPGRGQSIRGLDPLPVRSQTVDAQPFYIQSQSLTLGFSGTTGLLE
;
A
#
# COMPACT_ATOMS: atom_id res chain seq x y z
N TYR A 1 13.93 6.19 11.57
CA TYR A 1 13.82 4.79 12.04
C TYR A 1 12.39 4.50 12.46
N LEU A 2 11.93 3.26 12.28
CA LEU A 2 10.66 2.73 12.75
C LEU A 2 10.95 1.51 13.62
N VAL A 3 10.38 1.47 14.83
CA VAL A 3 10.53 0.33 15.76
C VAL A 3 9.16 -0.29 15.95
N LEU A 4 9.08 -1.60 15.74
CA LEU A 4 7.84 -2.36 15.88
C LEU A 4 7.99 -3.37 17.00
N PHE A 5 6.98 -3.43 17.86
CA PHE A 5 6.87 -4.43 18.91
C PHE A 5 5.84 -5.47 18.54
N ASN A 6 6.20 -6.74 18.68
CA ASN A 6 5.27 -7.85 18.56
C ASN A 6 4.89 -8.36 19.96
N PRO A 7 3.68 -8.04 20.45
CA PRO A 7 3.27 -8.40 21.80
C PRO A 7 2.86 -9.87 21.96
N VAL A 8 2.94 -10.70 20.91
CA VAL A 8 2.53 -12.11 20.98
C VAL A 8 3.73 -13.05 21.09
N GLU A 9 3.50 -14.22 21.70
CA GLU A 9 4.51 -15.26 21.94
C GLU A 9 4.85 -16.10 20.70
N GLN A 10 4.57 -15.58 19.50
CA GLN A 10 4.88 -16.24 18.24
C GLN A 10 5.52 -15.25 17.27
N GLU A 11 6.38 -15.75 16.38
CA GLU A 11 6.85 -14.96 15.25
C GLU A 11 5.66 -14.53 14.39
N ARG A 12 5.67 -13.27 13.96
CA ARG A 12 4.59 -12.68 13.17
C ARG A 12 5.12 -12.10 11.87
N LEU A 13 4.56 -12.55 10.75
CA LEU A 13 4.71 -11.89 9.46
C LEU A 13 3.49 -10.98 9.25
N CYS A 14 3.70 -9.67 9.12
CA CYS A 14 2.61 -8.71 8.93
C CYS A 14 2.95 -7.64 7.91
N LEU A 15 1.91 -7.10 7.27
CA LEU A 15 2.03 -5.89 6.47
C LEU A 15 2.05 -4.67 7.40
N VAL A 16 3.08 -3.85 7.27
CA VAL A 16 3.23 -2.59 7.99
C VAL A 16 2.97 -1.47 6.99
N THR A 17 2.11 -0.52 7.36
CA THR A 17 1.81 0.65 6.53
C THR A 17 2.10 1.91 7.32
N VAL A 18 2.86 2.83 6.74
CA VAL A 18 3.19 4.14 7.33
C VAL A 18 2.98 5.26 6.32
N LEU A 19 2.69 6.46 6.80
CA LEU A 19 2.61 7.65 5.96
C LEU A 19 4.02 8.21 5.73
N VAL A 20 4.31 8.56 4.48
CA VAL A 20 5.57 9.15 4.05
C VAL A 20 5.31 10.34 3.12
N ASN A 21 6.21 11.30 3.13
CA ASN A 21 6.13 12.51 2.31
C ASN A 21 6.93 12.42 0.99
N SER A 22 7.56 11.29 0.72
CA SER A 22 8.39 11.08 -0.47
C SER A 22 8.04 9.78 -1.18
N ALA A 23 7.88 9.85 -2.51
CA ALA A 23 7.69 8.69 -3.38
C ALA A 23 8.98 7.88 -3.61
N ARG A 24 10.08 8.31 -3.00
CA ARG A 24 11.41 7.71 -3.11
C ARG A 24 11.84 6.97 -1.83
N VAL A 25 10.86 6.63 -0.98
CA VAL A 25 11.13 5.92 0.25
C VAL A 25 11.69 4.53 -0.04
N ARG A 26 12.71 4.16 0.73
CA ARG A 26 13.22 2.80 0.88
C ARG A 26 13.13 2.37 2.33
N VAL A 27 13.03 1.06 2.53
CA VAL A 27 13.00 0.43 3.85
C VAL A 27 14.15 -0.56 3.93
N LEU A 28 14.99 -0.42 4.97
CA LEU A 28 15.96 -1.45 5.35
C LEU A 28 15.52 -2.12 6.64
N THR A 29 15.88 -3.39 6.78
CA THR A 29 15.99 -4.07 8.07
C THR A 29 17.18 -3.51 8.88
N GLU A 30 17.29 -3.89 10.14
CA GLU A 30 18.40 -3.50 11.03
C GLU A 30 19.77 -3.93 10.49
N ASP A 31 19.86 -5.10 9.86
CA ASP A 31 21.07 -5.65 9.23
C ASP A 31 21.35 -5.07 7.82
N GLY A 32 20.54 -4.10 7.36
CA GLY A 32 20.77 -3.38 6.11
C GLY A 32 20.16 -4.02 4.86
N GLN A 33 19.39 -5.09 4.98
CA GLN A 33 18.69 -5.70 3.85
C GLN A 33 17.58 -4.75 3.35
N THR A 34 17.55 -4.48 2.04
CA THR A 34 16.47 -3.68 1.44
C THR A 34 15.20 -4.51 1.28
N LEU A 35 14.06 -3.98 1.73
CA LEU A 35 12.75 -4.61 1.59
C LEU A 35 11.98 -4.04 0.40
N PRO A 36 11.18 -4.87 -0.31
CA PRO A 36 10.19 -4.38 -1.24
C PRO A 36 9.15 -3.51 -0.53
N VAL A 37 8.80 -2.38 -1.15
CA VAL A 37 7.80 -1.44 -0.64
C VAL A 37 6.76 -1.20 -1.71
N GLN A 38 5.48 -1.30 -1.35
CA GLN A 38 4.40 -0.78 -2.18
C GLN A 38 4.05 0.64 -1.74
N LEU A 39 4.06 1.58 -2.68
CA LEU A 39 3.58 2.94 -2.49
C LEU A 39 2.16 3.09 -3.02
N SER A 40 1.29 3.68 -2.22
CA SER A 40 -0.06 4.09 -2.62
C SER A 40 -0.39 5.52 -2.19
N ALA A 41 -1.43 6.10 -2.77
CA ALA A 41 -1.84 7.46 -2.47
C ALA A 41 -2.68 7.49 -1.19
N HIS A 42 -2.48 8.51 -0.36
CA HIS A 42 -3.31 8.78 0.81
C HIS A 42 -3.50 10.29 0.99
N GLY A 43 -4.58 10.82 0.42
CA GLY A 43 -4.78 12.27 0.33
C GLY A 43 -3.62 12.91 -0.44
N GLU A 44 -2.92 13.85 0.21
CA GLU A 44 -1.78 14.57 -0.36
C GLU A 44 -0.41 13.92 -0.03
N VAL A 45 -0.40 12.79 0.69
CA VAL A 45 0.82 12.07 1.06
C VAL A 45 0.81 10.64 0.49
N TYR A 46 1.90 9.92 0.67
CA TYR A 46 2.00 8.53 0.26
C TYR A 46 1.86 7.61 1.47
N GLN A 47 1.32 6.41 1.22
CA GLN A 47 1.40 5.27 2.11
C GLN A 47 2.48 4.34 1.60
N ALA A 48 3.40 3.96 2.48
CA ALA A 48 4.42 2.95 2.22
C ALA A 48 4.07 1.68 2.99
N SER A 49 3.84 0.59 2.25
CA SER A 49 3.49 -0.72 2.79
C SER A 49 4.59 -1.74 2.52
N PHE A 50 5.01 -2.48 3.53
CA PHE A 50 6.04 -3.50 3.40
C PHE A 50 5.81 -4.66 4.38
N MET A 51 6.36 -5.84 4.04
CA MET A 51 6.26 -7.01 4.90
C MET A 51 7.33 -6.94 6.00
N ALA A 52 6.90 -7.06 7.25
CA ALA A 52 7.78 -7.15 8.41
C ALA A 52 7.66 -8.53 9.06
N ARG A 53 8.80 -9.18 9.29
CA ARG A 53 8.91 -10.36 10.14
C ARG A 53 9.33 -9.91 11.53
N LEU A 54 8.48 -10.15 12.51
CA LEU A 54 8.67 -9.71 13.88
C LEU A 54 8.90 -10.93 14.80
N PRO A 55 9.95 -10.93 15.63
CA PRO A 55 10.20 -12.02 16.59
C PRO A 55 9.10 -12.09 17.66
N ALA A 56 8.91 -13.25 18.28
CA ALA A 56 8.01 -13.44 19.41
C ALA A 56 8.41 -12.55 20.60
N LEU A 57 7.46 -11.84 21.21
CA LEU A 57 7.67 -10.90 22.33
C LEU A 57 8.83 -9.93 22.11
N GLY A 58 9.10 -9.55 20.87
CA GLY A 58 10.34 -8.86 20.50
C GLY A 58 10.13 -7.58 19.71
N LEU A 59 11.24 -6.89 19.47
CA LEU A 59 11.33 -5.67 18.69
C LEU A 59 11.98 -5.96 17.34
N ALA A 60 11.59 -5.19 16.33
CA ALA A 60 12.30 -5.11 15.06
C ALA A 60 12.48 -3.64 14.67
N VAL A 61 13.65 -3.31 14.13
CA VAL A 61 13.99 -1.94 13.71
C VAL A 61 14.09 -1.89 12.20
N PHE A 62 13.48 -0.85 11.62
CA PHE A 62 13.53 -0.56 10.20
C PHE A 62 14.04 0.85 9.95
N HIS A 63 14.88 1.01 8.93
CA HIS A 63 15.36 2.32 8.50
C HIS A 63 14.60 2.77 7.26
N LEU A 64 13.85 3.87 7.39
CA LEU A 64 13.19 4.54 6.28
C LEU A 64 14.02 5.74 5.85
N TYR A 65 14.36 5.80 4.56
CA TYR A 65 15.18 6.87 4.00
C TYR A 65 14.77 7.18 2.56
N ASP A 66 15.06 8.41 2.11
CA ASP A 66 14.83 8.84 0.73
C ASP A 66 16.03 8.43 -0.15
N SER A 67 15.76 7.82 -1.31
CA SER A 67 16.79 7.41 -2.26
C SER A 67 16.36 7.63 -3.71
N ALA A 68 17.22 8.24 -4.53
CA ALA A 68 16.94 8.54 -5.93
C ALA A 68 16.66 7.28 -6.77
N ASP A 69 17.39 6.20 -6.50
CA ASP A 69 17.12 4.89 -7.08
C ASP A 69 16.09 4.18 -6.20
N SER A 70 15.04 3.59 -6.76
CA SER A 70 14.11 2.77 -5.96
C SER A 70 13.53 1.57 -6.72
N PRO A 71 14.39 0.64 -7.19
CA PRO A 71 13.96 -0.50 -7.99
C PRO A 71 13.06 -1.48 -7.21
N MET A 72 13.14 -1.46 -5.87
CA MET A 72 12.31 -2.30 -4.99
C MET A 72 11.04 -1.59 -4.51
N THR A 73 10.74 -0.40 -5.05
CA THR A 73 9.51 0.34 -4.75
C THR A 73 8.50 0.15 -5.88
N LEU A 74 7.44 -0.58 -5.56
CA LEU A 74 6.29 -0.82 -6.43
C LEU A 74 5.30 0.34 -6.26
N ARG A 75 4.87 0.94 -7.37
CA ARG A 75 3.83 1.98 -7.37
C ARG A 75 2.48 1.33 -7.61
N SER A 76 1.51 1.61 -6.75
CA SER A 76 0.16 1.10 -6.92
C SER A 76 -0.48 1.67 -8.18
N ASP A 77 -1.12 0.80 -8.97
CA ASP A 77 -2.07 1.20 -10.00
C ASP A 77 -3.45 1.33 -9.34
N THR A 78 -4.00 2.55 -9.33
CA THR A 78 -5.27 2.83 -8.66
C THR A 78 -6.34 3.11 -9.69
N LEU A 79 -7.44 2.35 -9.63
CA LEU A 79 -8.66 2.61 -10.40
C LEU A 79 -9.74 3.16 -9.46
N LEU A 80 -10.15 4.41 -9.68
CA LEU A 80 -11.23 5.06 -8.95
C LEU A 80 -12.51 4.96 -9.75
N ARG A 81 -13.55 4.39 -9.15
CA ARG A 81 -14.90 4.38 -9.71
C ARG A 81 -15.68 5.57 -9.15
N ILE A 82 -16.03 6.52 -10.01
CA ILE A 82 -16.59 7.82 -9.61
C ILE A 82 -18.04 7.95 -10.11
N PRO A 83 -18.98 8.44 -9.28
CA PRO A 83 -20.34 8.73 -9.74
C PRO A 83 -20.37 10.00 -10.62
N GLY A 84 -20.88 9.88 -11.84
CA GLY A 84 -21.14 11.01 -12.75
C GLY A 84 -20.04 11.31 -13.79
N ARG A 85 -20.39 12.13 -14.80
CA ARG A 85 -19.44 12.59 -15.83
C ARG A 85 -18.74 13.88 -15.36
N GLY A 86 -17.41 13.90 -15.35
CA GLY A 86 -16.63 15.14 -15.29
C GLY A 86 -15.79 15.40 -14.03
N GLN A 87 -15.72 14.49 -13.06
CA GLN A 87 -14.74 14.59 -11.98
C GLN A 87 -13.39 14.06 -12.45
N SER A 88 -12.44 14.95 -12.74
CA SER A 88 -11.04 14.57 -12.93
C SER A 88 -10.36 14.48 -11.57
N ILE A 89 -10.03 13.27 -11.11
CA ILE A 89 -9.18 13.10 -9.94
C ILE A 89 -7.74 13.15 -10.42
N ARG A 90 -6.96 14.10 -9.88
CA ARG A 90 -5.51 14.12 -10.11
C ARG A 90 -4.85 13.12 -9.17
N GLY A 91 -4.08 12.20 -9.75
CA GLY A 91 -3.19 11.35 -8.98
C GLY A 91 -2.05 12.16 -8.35
N LEU A 92 -1.46 11.58 -7.31
CA LEU A 92 -0.25 12.11 -6.68
C LEU A 92 0.95 11.57 -7.47
N ASP A 93 1.63 12.40 -8.27
CA ASP A 93 2.82 12.00 -9.03
C ASP A 93 3.86 11.34 -8.10
N PRO A 94 4.40 10.14 -8.38
CA PRO A 94 4.33 9.34 -9.62
C PRO A 94 3.32 8.19 -9.62
N LEU A 95 2.30 8.24 -8.76
CA LEU A 95 1.28 7.20 -8.66
C LEU A 95 0.22 7.36 -9.75
N PRO A 96 0.07 6.36 -10.65
CA PRO A 96 -0.95 6.40 -11.68
C PRO A 96 -2.34 6.21 -11.06
N VAL A 97 -3.26 7.11 -11.41
CA VAL A 97 -4.67 7.02 -11.04
C VAL A 97 -5.51 7.05 -12.30
N ARG A 98 -6.30 5.99 -12.50
CA ARG A 98 -7.30 5.89 -13.57
C ARG A 98 -8.67 6.12 -12.98
N SER A 99 -9.55 6.75 -13.74
CA SER A 99 -10.94 6.97 -13.37
C SER A 99 -11.86 6.18 -14.28
N GLN A 100 -12.84 5.48 -13.71
CA GLN A 100 -13.93 4.84 -14.43
C GLN A 100 -15.27 5.40 -13.92
N THR A 101 -16.20 5.66 -14.84
CA THR A 101 -17.56 6.03 -14.43
C THR A 101 -18.24 4.82 -13.81
N VAL A 102 -18.90 5.00 -12.67
CA VAL A 102 -19.68 3.92 -12.03
C VAL A 102 -20.73 3.39 -13.01
N ASP A 103 -20.78 2.07 -13.16
CA ASP A 103 -21.84 1.33 -13.85
C ASP A 103 -22.49 0.32 -12.88
N ALA A 104 -23.61 -0.26 -13.31
CA ALA A 104 -24.34 -1.25 -12.52
C ALA A 104 -23.67 -2.65 -12.52
N GLN A 105 -22.58 -2.83 -13.27
CA GLN A 105 -21.91 -4.12 -13.36
C GLN A 105 -21.05 -4.34 -12.11
N PRO A 106 -21.11 -5.55 -11.50
CA PRO A 106 -20.23 -5.86 -10.40
C PRO A 106 -18.77 -5.82 -10.86
N PHE A 107 -17.87 -5.54 -9.92
CA PHE A 107 -16.43 -5.58 -10.15
C PHE A 107 -15.76 -6.48 -9.14
N TYR A 108 -14.56 -6.96 -9.48
CA TYR A 108 -13.86 -7.95 -8.67
C TYR A 108 -12.46 -7.46 -8.30
N ILE A 109 -12.07 -7.68 -7.05
CA ILE A 109 -10.70 -7.54 -6.58
C ILE A 109 -10.14 -8.93 -6.36
N GLN A 110 -8.98 -9.21 -6.95
CA GLN A 110 -8.42 -10.56 -6.99
C GLN A 110 -6.98 -10.58 -6.49
N SER A 111 -6.65 -11.65 -5.78
CA SER A 111 -5.30 -12.04 -5.39
C SER A 111 -5.10 -13.52 -5.71
N GLN A 112 -3.91 -14.06 -5.46
CA GLN A 112 -3.63 -15.48 -5.64
C GLN A 112 -4.49 -16.39 -4.75
N SER A 113 -5.03 -15.87 -3.64
CA SER A 113 -5.74 -16.66 -2.64
C SER A 113 -7.22 -16.35 -2.53
N LEU A 114 -7.69 -15.24 -3.10
CA LEU A 114 -9.04 -14.73 -2.87
C LEU A 114 -9.53 -13.91 -4.06
N THR A 115 -10.81 -14.10 -4.41
CA THR A 115 -11.57 -13.21 -5.29
C THR A 115 -12.73 -12.64 -4.50
N LEU A 116 -12.87 -11.32 -4.51
CA LEU A 116 -13.95 -10.59 -3.85
C LEU A 116 -14.79 -9.88 -4.90
N GLY A 117 -16.10 -10.11 -4.89
CA GLY A 117 -17.07 -9.45 -5.76
C GLY A 117 -17.73 -8.27 -5.06
N PHE A 118 -17.89 -7.16 -5.78
CA PHE A 118 -18.47 -5.95 -5.25
C PHE A 118 -19.58 -5.45 -6.17
N SER A 119 -20.66 -4.99 -5.55
CA SER A 119 -21.76 -4.32 -6.21
C SER A 119 -21.27 -3.10 -6.99
N GLY A 120 -21.61 -3.00 -8.27
CA GLY A 120 -21.17 -1.90 -9.14
C GLY A 120 -21.64 -0.52 -8.66
N THR A 121 -22.84 -0.47 -8.06
CA THR A 121 -23.51 0.76 -7.64
C THR A 121 -23.20 1.16 -6.20
N THR A 122 -23.16 0.20 -5.27
CA THR A 122 -22.99 0.48 -3.84
C THR A 122 -21.55 0.30 -3.36
N GLY A 123 -20.73 -0.45 -4.11
CA GLY A 123 -19.38 -0.83 -3.68
C GLY A 123 -19.34 -1.82 -2.51
N LEU A 124 -20.49 -2.37 -2.09
CA LEU A 124 -20.57 -3.37 -1.03
C LEU A 124 -20.16 -4.74 -1.55
N LEU A 125 -19.57 -5.55 -0.67
CA LEU A 125 -19.21 -6.94 -0.94
C LEU A 125 -20.47 -7.80 -1.14
N GLU A 126 -20.46 -8.65 -2.17
CA GLU A 126 -21.52 -9.61 -2.51
C GLU A 126 -20.98 -11.05 -2.61
#